data_AF-A0A0K0DBV9-F1
#
_entry.id   AF-A0A0K0DBV9-F1
#
_cell.length_a   1.000
_cell.length_b   1.000
_cell.length_c   1.000
_cell.angle_alpha   90.00
_cell.angle_beta   90.00
_cell.angle_gamma   90.00
#
_symmetry.space_group_name_H-M   'P 1'
#
loop_
_entity.id
_entity.type
_entity.pdbx_description
1 polymer ?
#
loop_
_entity_poly.entity_id
_entity_poly.type
_entity_poly.pdbx_seq_one_letter_code
_entity_poly.pdbx_strand_id
1 'polypeptide(L)'
;MHLIIKCFTELFFQLEREKTKGRNWFDLPATELTDETKADLELLQMRAAIDPLAFYRRNDRSVLPKYFQVGRVVDAPEDFYSGRMTKKERKRTMLDELLYNEAFIQSKREKLV
;
A
#
# COMPACT_ATOMS: atom_id res chain seq x y z
N MET A 1 28.02 -2.71 -36.43
CA MET A 1 27.84 -3.45 -35.15
C MET A 1 27.98 -2.59 -33.89
N HIS A 2 28.95 -1.67 -33.79
CA HIS A 2 29.17 -0.86 -32.57
C HIS A 2 27.97 0.01 -32.11
N LEU A 3 27.20 0.61 -33.04
CA LEU A 3 26.00 1.38 -32.68
C LEU A 3 24.87 0.50 -32.14
N ILE A 4 24.70 -0.71 -32.67
CA ILE A 4 23.66 -1.64 -32.24
C ILE A 4 23.97 -2.14 -30.82
N ILE A 5 25.25 -2.44 -30.54
CA ILE A 5 25.70 -2.85 -29.20
C ILE A 5 25.50 -1.71 -28.19
N LYS A 6 25.88 -0.47 -28.54
CA LYS A 6 25.66 0.70 -27.67
C LYS A 6 24.18 0.92 -27.35
N CYS A 7 23.32 0.89 -28.36
CA CYS A 7 21.87 1.02 -28.19
C CYS A 7 21.29 -0.09 -27.30
N PHE A 8 21.73 -1.34 -27.51
CA PHE A 8 21.28 -2.47 -26.70
C PHE A 8 21.72 -2.34 -25.23
N THR A 9 22.97 -1.91 -24.98
CA THR A 9 23.46 -1.68 -23.61
C THR A 9 22.76 -0.51 -22.91
N GLU A 10 22.43 0.57 -23.62
CA GLU A 10 21.68 1.70 -23.05
C GLU A 10 20.24 1.29 -22.68
N LEU A 11 19.56 0.57 -23.56
CA LEU A 11 18.19 0.10 -23.33
C LEU A 11 18.11 -0.84 -22.12
N PHE A 12 19.07 -1.75 -21.99
CA PHE A 12 19.16 -2.66 -20.85
C PHE A 12 19.35 -1.92 -19.53
N PHE A 13 20.27 -0.94 -19.49
CA PHE A 13 20.56 -0.17 -18.28
C PHE A 13 19.39 0.74 -17.86
N GLN A 14 18.60 1.22 -18.82
CA GLN A 14 17.36 1.94 -18.55
C GLN A 14 16.32 1.04 -17.88
N LEU A 15 16.10 -0.16 -18.40
CA LEU A 15 15.18 -1.13 -17.81
C LEU A 15 15.60 -1.54 -16.39
N GLU A 16 16.91 -1.73 -16.14
CA GLU A 16 17.40 -2.00 -14.79
C GLU A 16 17.15 -0.84 -13.82
N ARG A 17 17.31 0.40 -14.28
CA ARG A 17 17.00 1.59 -13.47
C ARG A 17 15.51 1.76 -13.21
N GLU A 18 14.64 1.33 -14.11
CA GLU A 18 13.19 1.43 -13.92
C GLU A 18 12.61 0.41 -12.93
N LYS A 19 13.36 -0.66 -12.62
CA LYS A 19 12.95 -1.68 -11.65
C LYS A 19 13.01 -1.17 -10.20
N THR A 20 13.87 -0.20 -9.92
CA THR A 20 14.06 0.33 -8.57
C THR A 20 13.98 1.85 -8.56
N LYS A 21 13.56 2.44 -7.46
CA LYS A 21 13.56 3.91 -7.30
C LYS A 21 14.99 4.49 -7.11
N GLY A 22 16.01 3.64 -7.20
CA GLY A 22 17.43 3.94 -7.10
C GLY A 22 17.93 4.13 -5.67
N ARG A 23 19.25 4.34 -5.56
CA ARG A 23 20.00 4.41 -4.29
C ARG A 23 19.53 5.50 -3.33
N ASN A 24 19.02 6.62 -3.86
CA ASN A 24 18.49 7.72 -3.03
C ASN A 24 17.25 7.30 -2.22
N TRP A 25 16.58 6.24 -2.63
CA TRP A 25 15.39 5.70 -1.96
C TRP A 25 15.55 4.21 -1.69
N PHE A 26 16.72 3.84 -1.15
CA PHE A 26 17.08 2.50 -0.69
C PHE A 26 16.67 1.37 -1.65
N ASP A 27 16.78 1.61 -2.96
CA ASP A 27 16.46 0.66 -4.02
C ASP A 27 15.06 0.02 -3.88
N LEU A 28 14.07 0.84 -3.51
CA LEU A 28 12.67 0.42 -3.41
C LEU A 28 12.22 -0.22 -4.74
N PRO A 29 11.78 -1.49 -4.73
CA PRO A 29 11.42 -2.23 -5.93
C PRO A 29 10.06 -1.77 -6.47
N ALA A 30 9.90 -1.91 -7.79
CA ALA A 30 8.60 -1.84 -8.45
C ALA A 30 7.86 -3.16 -8.24
N THR A 31 7.00 -3.20 -7.22
CA THR A 31 6.16 -4.36 -6.93
C THR A 31 5.04 -4.48 -7.98
N GLU A 32 4.72 -5.71 -8.36
CA GLU A 32 3.60 -5.99 -9.27
C GLU A 32 2.26 -5.67 -8.61
N LEU A 33 1.34 -5.07 -9.38
CA LEU A 33 0.00 -4.74 -8.91
C LEU A 33 -0.89 -5.99 -9.02
N THR A 34 -1.03 -6.72 -7.91
CA THR A 34 -2.07 -7.75 -7.78
C THR A 34 -3.41 -7.10 -7.47
N ASP A 35 -4.52 -7.79 -7.77
CA ASP A 35 -5.88 -7.26 -7.53
C ASP A 35 -6.14 -6.94 -6.05
N GLU A 36 -5.65 -7.79 -5.13
CA GLU A 36 -5.70 -7.55 -3.68
C GLU A 36 -4.98 -6.24 -3.30
N THR A 37 -3.76 -6.07 -3.83
CA THR A 37 -2.94 -4.89 -3.50
C THR A 37 -3.51 -3.62 -4.11
N LYS A 38 -4.11 -3.72 -5.31
CA LYS A 38 -4.83 -2.62 -5.93
C LYS A 38 -6.00 -2.18 -5.06
N ALA A 39 -6.79 -3.11 -4.53
CA ALA A 39 -7.90 -2.79 -3.64
C ALA A 39 -7.43 -2.10 -2.34
N ASP A 40 -6.33 -2.55 -1.74
CA ASP A 40 -5.72 -1.90 -0.58
C ASP A 40 -5.25 -0.46 -0.91
N LEU A 41 -4.66 -0.25 -2.09
CA LEU A 41 -4.23 1.09 -2.52
C LEU A 41 -5.41 2.02 -2.81
N GLU A 42 -6.48 1.53 -3.41
CA GLU A 42 -7.73 2.28 -3.61
C GLU A 42 -8.38 2.62 -2.27
N LEU A 43 -8.39 1.69 -1.32
CA LEU A 43 -8.86 1.94 0.05
C LEU A 43 -8.07 3.08 0.70
N LEU A 44 -6.75 3.10 0.54
CA LEU A 44 -5.89 4.18 1.05
C LEU A 44 -6.24 5.53 0.40
N GLN A 45 -6.57 5.53 -0.90
CA GLN A 45 -7.01 6.75 -1.58
C GLN A 45 -8.34 7.27 -1.00
N MET A 46 -9.25 6.37 -0.67
CA MET A 46 -10.58 6.67 -0.12
C MET A 46 -10.61 6.80 1.40
N ARG A 47 -9.46 6.92 2.08
CA ARG A 47 -9.38 6.97 3.55
C ARG A 47 -10.29 8.00 4.22
N ALA A 48 -10.56 9.12 3.54
CA ALA A 48 -11.45 10.18 4.04
C ALA A 48 -12.92 9.75 4.14
N ALA A 49 -13.33 8.72 3.41
CA ALA A 49 -14.68 8.18 3.45
C ALA A 49 -14.84 7.04 4.47
N ILE A 50 -13.75 6.52 5.04
CA ILE A 50 -13.77 5.37 5.96
C ILE A 50 -14.33 5.79 7.31
N ASP A 51 -13.72 6.79 7.94
CA ASP A 51 -14.11 7.27 9.27
C ASP A 51 -14.69 8.70 9.15
N PRO A 52 -15.93 8.95 9.60
CA PRO A 52 -16.51 10.29 9.62
C PRO A 52 -15.82 11.27 10.58
N LEU A 53 -15.09 10.78 11.59
CA LEU A 53 -14.44 11.62 12.60
C LEU A 53 -13.02 12.03 12.19
N ALA A 54 -12.33 11.18 11.43
CA ALA A 54 -10.96 11.42 11.01
C ALA A 54 -10.90 12.19 9.69
N PHE A 55 -10.58 13.49 9.77
CA PHE A 55 -10.34 14.32 8.59
C PHE A 55 -8.88 14.26 8.14
N TYR A 56 -8.62 13.55 7.05
CA TYR A 56 -7.30 13.48 6.43
C TYR A 56 -7.07 14.61 5.42
N ARG A 57 -5.81 14.98 5.22
CA ARG A 57 -5.41 15.82 4.08
C ARG A 57 -5.75 15.11 2.77
N ARG A 58 -6.32 15.89 1.84
CA ARG A 58 -6.68 15.43 0.49
C ARG A 58 -5.45 14.87 -0.24
N ASN A 59 -5.64 13.82 -1.03
CA ASN A 59 -4.58 13.23 -1.83
C ASN A 59 -4.25 14.13 -3.03
N ASP A 60 -2.96 14.35 -3.27
CA ASP A 60 -2.46 15.19 -4.37
C ASP A 60 -2.51 14.48 -5.73
N ARG A 61 -2.60 13.14 -5.74
CA ARG A 61 -2.54 12.30 -6.95
C ARG A 61 -3.69 11.30 -6.96
N SER A 62 -4.36 11.18 -8.10
CA SER A 62 -5.39 10.16 -8.37
C SER A 62 -4.79 8.84 -8.87
N VAL A 63 -3.55 8.86 -9.38
CA VAL A 63 -2.88 7.68 -9.95
C VAL A 63 -2.21 6.84 -8.86
N LEU A 64 -2.33 5.53 -8.95
CA LEU A 64 -1.66 4.59 -8.06
C LEU A 64 -0.11 4.71 -8.18
N PRO A 65 0.63 4.62 -7.07
CA PRO A 65 2.08 4.70 -7.11
C PRO A 65 2.69 3.46 -7.80
N LYS A 66 3.70 3.68 -8.67
CA LYS A 66 4.46 2.59 -9.34
C LYS A 66 5.36 1.82 -8.38
N TYR A 67 5.96 2.51 -7.41
CA TYR A 67 6.88 1.90 -6.44
C TYR A 67 6.23 1.94 -5.06
N PHE A 68 5.99 0.76 -4.48
CA PHE A 68 5.41 0.61 -3.16
C PHE A 68 5.89 -0.71 -2.53
N GLN A 69 5.81 -0.76 -1.19
CA GLN A 69 6.05 -1.96 -0.41
C GLN A 69 4.93 -2.07 0.64
N VAL A 70 4.49 -3.30 0.90
CA VAL A 70 3.54 -3.59 1.97
C VAL A 70 4.32 -4.14 3.16
N GLY A 71 4.27 -3.41 4.27
CA GLY A 71 4.89 -3.81 5.53
C GLY A 71 3.84 -4.08 6.61
N ARG A 72 4.26 -4.73 7.69
CA ARG A 72 3.44 -4.91 8.90
C ARG A 72 4.09 -4.19 10.07
N VAL A 73 3.25 -3.63 10.94
CA VAL A 73 3.71 -3.02 12.18
C VAL A 73 4.19 -4.13 13.12
N VAL A 74 5.38 -3.95 13.68
CA VAL A 74 5.95 -4.84 14.71
C VAL A 74 5.65 -4.19 16.06
N ASP A 75 4.98 -4.93 16.94
CA ASP A 75 4.58 -4.41 18.24
C ASP A 75 5.81 -4.13 19.11
N ALA A 76 5.78 -3.03 19.85
CA ALA A 76 6.76 -2.74 20.88
C ALA A 76 6.56 -3.67 22.09
N PRO A 77 7.64 -4.06 22.79
CA PRO A 77 7.54 -4.91 23.98
C PRO A 77 6.87 -4.21 25.18
N GLU A 78 6.82 -2.87 25.19
CA GLU A 78 6.30 -2.06 26.31
C GLU A 78 4.76 -2.07 26.39
N ASP A 79 4.07 -2.02 25.25
CA ASP A 79 2.60 -1.90 25.18
C ASP A 79 1.94 -3.27 24.99
N PHE A 80 1.76 -4.01 26.09
CA PHE A 80 1.20 -5.37 26.03
C PHE A 80 -0.33 -5.40 25.85
N TYR A 81 -1.06 -4.46 26.47
CA TYR A 81 -2.53 -4.55 26.61
C TYR A 81 -3.32 -3.65 25.67
N SER A 82 -2.79 -2.50 25.27
CA SER A 82 -3.53 -1.45 24.54
C SER A 82 -3.25 -1.47 23.04
N GLY A 83 -1.97 -1.49 22.65
CA GLY A 83 -1.55 -1.35 21.25
C GLY A 83 -1.45 -2.66 20.48
N ARG A 84 -1.51 -3.81 21.17
CA ARG A 84 -1.22 -5.11 20.55
C ARG A 84 -2.48 -5.78 20.00
N MET A 85 -2.44 -6.13 18.72
CA MET A 85 -3.48 -6.94 18.07
C MET A 85 -3.32 -8.43 18.36
N THR A 86 -4.41 -9.15 18.63
CA THR A 86 -4.36 -10.60 18.82
C THR A 86 -4.12 -11.33 17.50
N LYS A 87 -3.72 -12.61 17.56
CA LYS A 87 -3.47 -13.43 16.36
C LYS A 87 -4.70 -13.57 15.45
N LYS A 88 -5.92 -13.45 16.01
CA LYS A 88 -7.17 -13.59 15.25
C LYS A 88 -7.50 -12.34 14.46
N GLU A 89 -7.17 -11.18 15.01
CA GLU A 89 -7.45 -9.86 14.41
C GLU A 89 -6.46 -9.54 13.29
N ARG A 90 -5.21 -10.00 13.39
CA ARG A 90 -4.21 -9.83 12.32
C ARG A 90 -4.62 -10.59 11.07
N LYS A 91 -4.86 -9.88 9.97
CA LYS A 91 -5.17 -10.48 8.66
C LYS A 91 -4.00 -10.33 7.69
N ARG A 92 -4.24 -10.72 6.43
CA ARG A 92 -3.24 -10.68 5.37
C ARG A 92 -3.16 -9.30 4.72
N THR A 93 -4.30 -8.69 4.43
CA THR A 93 -4.50 -7.41 3.77
C THR A 93 -5.15 -6.39 4.71
N MET A 94 -5.02 -5.10 4.41
CA MET A 94 -5.65 -4.04 5.23
C MET A 94 -7.17 -4.06 5.08
N LEU A 95 -7.65 -4.33 3.86
CA LEU A 95 -9.07 -4.45 3.57
C LEU A 95 -9.73 -5.59 4.35
N ASP A 96 -9.07 -6.74 4.50
CA ASP A 96 -9.59 -7.87 5.29
C ASP A 96 -9.72 -7.51 6.78
N GLU A 97 -8.78 -6.74 7.33
CA GLU A 97 -8.85 -6.26 8.72
C GLU A 97 -10.05 -5.33 8.91
N LEU A 98 -10.31 -4.47 7.93
CA LEU A 98 -11.44 -3.55 7.97
C LEU A 98 -12.79 -4.30 7.87
N LEU A 99 -12.90 -5.29 6.99
CA LEU A 99 -14.10 -6.11 6.84
C LEU A 99 -14.34 -7.04 8.02
N TYR A 100 -13.30 -7.42 8.76
CA TYR A 100 -13.46 -8.21 9.98
C TYR A 100 -14.12 -7.41 11.11
N ASN A 101 -14.09 -6.07 11.07
CA ASN A 101 -14.71 -5.21 12.07
C ASN A 101 -16.22 -5.06 11.85
N GLU A 102 -17.02 -5.76 12.65
CA GLU A 102 -18.49 -5.73 12.56
C GLU A 102 -19.09 -4.34 12.77
N ALA A 103 -18.53 -3.56 13.71
CA ALA A 103 -19.00 -2.21 13.99
C ALA A 103 -18.81 -1.28 12.78
N PHE A 104 -17.71 -1.46 12.05
CA PHE A 104 -17.46 -0.73 10.81
C PHE A 104 -18.53 -1.07 9.76
N ILE A 105 -18.80 -2.36 9.53
CA ILE A 105 -19.83 -2.80 8.57
C ILE A 105 -21.19 -2.22 8.93
N GLN A 106 -21.58 -2.29 10.20
CA GLN A 106 -22.86 -1.76 10.66
C GLN A 106 -22.99 -0.26 10.37
N SER A 107 -21.94 0.52 10.67
CA SER A 107 -21.91 1.97 10.41
C SER A 107 -22.05 2.33 8.92
N LYS A 108 -21.60 1.45 8.02
CA LYS A 108 -21.73 1.64 6.57
C LYS A 108 -23.10 1.24 6.07
N ARG A 109 -23.67 0.16 6.60
CA ARG A 109 -25.04 -0.28 6.27
C ARG A 109 -26.05 0.80 6.63
N GLU A 110 -25.95 1.38 7.82
CA GLU A 110 -26.84 2.46 8.29
C GLU A 110 -26.77 3.72 7.43
N LYS A 111 -25.64 3.99 6.77
CA LYS A 111 -25.48 5.15 5.88
C LYS A 111 -25.95 4.90 4.44
N LEU A 112 -26.01 3.63 4.03
CA LEU A 112 -26.35 3.23 2.66
C LEU A 112 -27.84 2.92 2.46
N VAL A 113 -28.56 2.62 3.54
CA VAL A 113 -30.02 2.45 3.58
C VAL A 113 -30.68 3.82 3.72
#